data_AF-A0A401U088-F1
#
_entry.id   AF-A0A401U088-F1
#
_cell.length_a   1.000
_cell.length_b   1.000
_cell.length_c   1.000
_cell.angle_alpha   90.00
_cell.angle_beta   90.00
_cell.angle_gamma   90.00
#
_symmetry.space_group_name_H-M   'P 1'
#
loop_
_entity.id
_entity.type
_entity.pdbx_description
1 polymer ?
#
loop_
_entity_poly.entity_id
_entity_poly.type
_entity_poly.pdbx_seq_one_letter_code
_entity_poly.pdbx_strand_id
1 'polypeptide(L)'
;MQATMRRAAALGVSANRITLLRDRDGDGIAESRGAFMEGLRQPFGMALIGDTFYVGNTDGVVAFPYTAGADRITAEGRKLATFKPDGHWTRSLLPSADGKKLYAGVGSLSNIAENGMAVEEGRAAIYELDLAAGTSRIFAGGLRNPVGLAWEPSTNVLWTVVNERDGIGDETPPDYLTSVRDGG
;
A
#
# COMPACT_ATOMS: atom_id res chain seq x y z
N MET A 1 -6.61 20.72 11.65
CA MET A 1 -6.10 19.74 10.66
C MET A 1 -6.15 20.23 9.21
N GLN A 2 -7.31 20.65 8.65
CA GLN A 2 -7.38 21.05 7.23
C GLN A 2 -6.42 22.17 6.82
N ALA A 3 -6.22 23.19 7.65
CA ALA A 3 -5.29 24.28 7.36
C ALA A 3 -3.84 23.79 7.18
N THR A 4 -3.39 22.86 8.03
CA THR A 4 -2.08 22.21 7.94
C THR A 4 -1.97 21.38 6.66
N MET A 5 -2.99 20.58 6.35
CA MET A 5 -3.01 19.74 5.15
C MET A 5 -3.00 20.58 3.86
N ARG A 6 -3.66 21.74 3.83
CA ARG A 6 -3.58 22.68 2.69
C ARG A 6 -2.17 23.23 2.51
N ARG A 7 -1.51 23.65 3.60
CA ARG A 7 -0.12 24.16 3.55
C ARG A 7 0.86 23.10 3.05
N ALA A 8 0.66 21.84 3.42
CA ALA A 8 1.48 20.72 2.97
C ALA A 8 1.15 20.24 1.54
N ALA A 9 0.22 20.90 0.83
CA ALA A 9 -0.33 20.44 -0.44
C ALA A 9 -0.85 18.98 -0.40
N ALA A 10 -1.27 18.52 0.79
CA ALA A 10 -1.81 17.19 1.04
C ALA A 10 -3.33 17.10 0.76
N LEU A 11 -3.93 18.20 0.31
CA LEU A 11 -5.31 18.26 -0.16
C LEU A 11 -5.32 18.58 -1.65
N GLY A 12 -5.95 17.73 -2.45
CA GLY A 12 -6.05 17.92 -3.89
C GLY A 12 -6.51 16.66 -4.62
N VAL A 13 -6.65 16.78 -5.93
CA VAL A 13 -6.94 15.65 -6.80
C VAL A 13 -5.64 14.87 -7.02
N SER A 14 -5.65 13.57 -6.74
CA SER A 14 -4.49 12.72 -7.04
C SER A 14 -4.19 12.73 -8.53
N ALA A 15 -2.90 12.81 -8.86
CA ALA A 15 -2.45 12.69 -10.25
C ALA A 15 -2.74 11.29 -10.83
N ASN A 16 -3.05 10.29 -9.99
CA ASN A 16 -3.38 8.93 -10.43
C ASN A 16 -2.30 8.34 -11.34
N ARG A 17 -1.04 8.53 -10.93
CA ARG A 17 0.16 8.28 -11.73
C ARG A 17 1.30 7.75 -10.88
N ILE A 18 2.09 6.85 -11.45
CA ILE A 18 3.44 6.52 -10.97
C ILE A 18 4.44 7.29 -11.84
N THR A 19 5.38 8.00 -11.21
CA THR A 19 6.44 8.73 -11.92
C THR A 19 7.72 7.91 -11.93
N LEU A 20 8.28 7.72 -13.12
CA LEU A 20 9.62 7.18 -13.30
C LEU A 20 10.64 8.31 -13.19
N LEU A 21 11.66 8.09 -12.36
CA LEU A 21 12.90 8.83 -12.36
C LEU A 21 13.98 7.84 -12.82
N ARG A 22 14.76 8.21 -13.84
CA ARG A 22 15.80 7.34 -14.40
C ARG A 22 17.13 8.06 -14.41
N ASP A 23 18.04 7.45 -13.68
CA ASP A 23 19.47 7.72 -13.61
C ASP A 23 20.18 6.61 -14.41
N ARG A 24 20.80 6.97 -15.53
CA ARG A 24 21.47 6.06 -16.47
C ARG A 24 22.98 6.00 -16.25
N ASP A 25 23.57 7.00 -15.61
CA ASP A 25 25.02 7.06 -15.38
C ASP A 25 25.43 6.71 -13.95
N GLY A 26 24.46 6.55 -13.05
CA GLY A 26 24.61 6.08 -11.68
C GLY A 26 25.10 7.14 -10.70
N ASP A 27 24.96 8.43 -11.02
CA ASP A 27 25.43 9.54 -10.19
C ASP A 27 24.46 9.92 -9.05
N GLY A 28 23.27 9.32 -9.02
CA GLY A 28 22.21 9.57 -8.03
C GLY A 28 21.26 10.72 -8.41
N ILE A 29 21.45 11.33 -9.58
CA ILE A 29 20.59 12.36 -10.17
C ILE A 29 19.83 11.69 -11.34
N ALA A 30 18.57 12.05 -11.55
CA ALA A 30 17.81 11.48 -12.66
C ALA A 30 17.88 12.39 -13.90
N GLU A 31 18.43 11.89 -15.01
CA GLU A 31 18.44 12.61 -16.30
C GLU A 31 17.05 12.68 -16.92
N SER A 32 16.20 11.70 -16.64
CA SER A 32 14.84 11.69 -17.17
C SER A 32 13.78 11.46 -16.12
N ARG A 33 12.69 12.20 -16.28
CA ARG A 33 11.49 12.13 -15.45
C ARG A 33 10.28 12.00 -16.36
N GLY A 34 9.47 10.98 -16.13
CA GLY A 34 8.31 10.70 -16.96
C GLY A 34 7.20 10.02 -16.20
N ALA A 35 6.01 9.97 -16.80
CA ALA A 35 4.95 9.12 -16.31
C ALA A 35 5.28 7.66 -16.67
N PHE A 36 5.42 6.80 -15.66
CA PHE A 36 5.58 5.36 -15.85
C PHE A 36 4.23 4.71 -16.17
N MET A 37 3.21 5.12 -15.41
CA MET A 37 1.83 4.64 -15.52
C MET A 37 0.88 5.77 -15.15
N GLU A 38 -0.26 5.85 -15.82
CA GLU A 38 -1.31 6.86 -15.62
C GLU A 38 -2.68 6.17 -15.58
N GLY A 39 -3.72 6.89 -15.14
CA GLY A 39 -5.07 6.31 -15.04
C GLY A 39 -5.23 5.32 -13.88
N LEU A 40 -4.36 5.41 -12.87
CA LEU A 40 -4.43 4.62 -11.65
C LEU A 40 -5.47 5.22 -10.67
N ARG A 41 -5.56 4.68 -9.47
CA ARG A 41 -6.48 5.19 -8.43
C ARG A 41 -5.74 5.38 -7.12
N GLN A 42 -5.21 6.59 -6.90
CA GLN A 42 -4.39 6.95 -5.74
C GLN A 42 -3.34 5.86 -5.44
N PRO A 43 -2.43 5.55 -6.38
CA PRO A 43 -1.46 4.47 -6.21
C PRO A 43 -0.49 4.78 -5.07
N PHE A 44 -0.11 3.76 -4.31
CA PHE A 44 0.89 3.88 -3.23
C PHE A 44 1.92 2.75 -3.28
N GLY A 45 1.55 1.53 -2.89
CA GLY A 45 2.46 0.39 -2.86
C GLY A 45 2.74 -0.13 -4.26
N MET A 46 3.98 -0.53 -4.48
CA MET A 46 4.43 -1.15 -5.72
C MET A 46 5.26 -2.38 -5.38
N ALA A 47 5.13 -3.44 -6.18
CA ALA A 47 5.98 -4.61 -6.07
C ALA A 47 6.26 -5.17 -7.46
N LEU A 48 7.43 -5.77 -7.64
CA LEU A 48 7.79 -6.51 -8.85
C LEU A 48 8.10 -7.95 -8.45
N ILE A 49 7.40 -8.92 -9.03
CA ILE A 49 7.66 -10.35 -8.84
C ILE A 49 7.81 -10.96 -10.23
N GLY A 50 9.04 -11.39 -10.56
CA GLY A 50 9.38 -11.80 -11.93
C GLY A 50 9.04 -10.68 -12.92
N ASP A 51 8.25 -11.02 -13.95
CA ASP A 51 7.80 -10.09 -15.00
C ASP A 51 6.42 -9.48 -14.72
N THR A 52 5.96 -9.47 -13.46
CA THR A 52 4.67 -8.89 -13.08
C THR A 52 4.86 -7.73 -12.10
N PHE A 53 4.38 -6.55 -12.49
CA PHE A 53 4.37 -5.33 -11.68
C PHE A 53 3.01 -5.15 -11.02
N TYR A 54 2.99 -5.05 -9.69
CA TYR A 54 1.80 -4.92 -8.88
C TYR A 54 1.67 -3.50 -8.35
N VAL A 55 0.46 -2.96 -8.37
CA VAL A 55 0.15 -1.62 -7.87
C VAL A 55 -0.98 -1.72 -6.86
N GLY A 56 -0.74 -1.17 -5.67
CA GLY A 56 -1.73 -0.96 -4.62
C GLY A 56 -2.45 0.37 -4.85
N ASN A 57 -3.65 0.31 -5.42
CA ASN A 57 -4.57 1.42 -5.57
C ASN A 57 -5.50 1.50 -4.36
N THR A 58 -6.04 2.68 -4.04
CA THR A 58 -6.99 2.84 -2.91
C THR A 58 -8.16 1.83 -2.93
N ASP A 59 -8.60 1.42 -4.12
CA ASP A 59 -9.71 0.50 -4.34
C ASP A 59 -9.29 -0.97 -4.56
N GLY A 60 -8.01 -1.34 -4.42
CA GLY A 60 -7.57 -2.71 -4.62
C GLY A 60 -6.13 -2.91 -5.08
N VAL A 61 -5.78 -4.15 -5.38
CA VAL A 61 -4.48 -4.52 -5.98
C VAL A 61 -4.67 -4.90 -7.44
N VAL A 62 -3.82 -4.37 -8.31
CA VAL A 62 -3.84 -4.63 -9.76
C VAL A 62 -2.47 -5.09 -10.21
N ALA A 63 -2.43 -6.08 -11.10
CA ALA A 63 -1.20 -6.61 -11.69
C ALA A 63 -1.10 -6.26 -13.17
N PHE A 64 0.12 -5.98 -13.62
CA PHE A 64 0.46 -5.61 -14.98
C PHE A 64 1.67 -6.42 -15.46
N PRO A 65 1.73 -6.80 -16.74
CA PRO A 65 2.96 -7.34 -17.30
C PRO A 65 4.05 -6.26 -17.28
N TYR A 66 5.29 -6.66 -17.03
CA TYR A 66 6.45 -5.78 -17.00
C TYR A 66 7.62 -6.39 -17.78
N THR A 67 8.26 -5.54 -18.57
CA THR A 67 9.53 -5.86 -19.24
C THR A 67 10.64 -5.09 -18.55
N ALA A 68 11.72 -5.78 -18.17
CA ALA A 68 12.87 -5.17 -17.53
C ALA A 68 13.37 -3.94 -18.31
N GLY A 69 13.57 -2.83 -17.60
CA GLY A 69 14.02 -1.57 -18.20
C GLY A 69 12.94 -0.77 -18.92
N ALA A 70 11.67 -1.22 -18.95
CA ALA A 70 10.59 -0.44 -19.54
C ALA A 70 10.51 0.97 -18.94
N ASP A 71 10.29 1.98 -19.80
CA ASP A 71 10.05 3.37 -19.40
C ASP A 71 8.57 3.65 -19.11
N ARG A 72 7.67 2.77 -19.59
CA ARG A 72 6.22 2.87 -19.42
C ARG A 72 5.56 1.49 -19.37
N ILE A 73 4.44 1.39 -18.67
CA ILE A 73 3.50 0.27 -18.77
C ILE A 73 2.17 0.81 -19.30
N THR A 74 1.69 0.27 -20.42
CA THR A 74 0.41 0.64 -21.05
C THR A 74 -0.57 -0.52 -21.17
N ALA A 75 -0.15 -1.73 -20.78
CA ALA A 75 -1.01 -2.90 -20.77
C ALA A 75 -2.19 -2.73 -19.80
N GLU A 76 -3.30 -3.37 -20.13
CA GLU A 76 -4.46 -3.41 -19.23
C GLU A 76 -4.13 -4.18 -17.96
N GLY A 77 -4.56 -3.64 -16.82
CA GLY A 77 -4.30 -4.22 -15.51
C GLY A 77 -5.31 -5.30 -15.13
N ARG A 78 -4.83 -6.42 -14.61
CA ARG A 78 -5.67 -7.48 -14.03
C ARG A 78 -5.89 -7.21 -12.55
N LYS A 79 -7.14 -6.93 -12.15
CA LYS A 79 -7.53 -6.75 -10.75
C LYS A 79 -7.38 -8.07 -9.98
N LEU A 80 -6.70 -8.03 -8.83
CA LEU A 80 -6.47 -9.20 -7.96
C LEU A 80 -7.31 -9.18 -6.69
N ALA A 81 -7.54 -7.98 -6.14
CA ALA A 81 -8.35 -7.79 -4.95
C ALA A 81 -9.07 -6.44 -5.01
N THR A 82 -10.25 -6.38 -4.42
CA THR A 82 -11.05 -5.15 -4.29
C THR A 82 -11.07 -4.74 -2.82
N PHE A 83 -10.81 -3.47 -2.56
CA PHE A 83 -10.88 -2.88 -1.23
C PHE A 83 -11.89 -1.74 -1.21
N LYS A 84 -12.46 -1.47 -0.03
CA LYS A 84 -13.25 -0.25 0.16
C LYS A 84 -12.29 0.96 0.05
N PRO A 85 -12.54 1.96 -0.82
CA PRO A 85 -11.66 3.11 -1.00
C PRO A 85 -11.78 4.11 0.16
N ASP A 86 -11.16 5.28 0.05
CA ASP A 86 -11.23 6.39 1.02
C ASP A 86 -10.57 6.09 2.38
N GLY A 87 -10.64 7.08 3.29
CA GLY A 87 -9.99 7.06 4.60
C GLY A 87 -8.47 7.05 4.49
N HIS A 88 -7.83 6.15 5.23
CA HIS A 88 -6.43 5.81 5.02
C HIS A 88 -6.31 5.05 3.69
N TRP A 89 -6.08 5.79 2.61
CA TRP A 89 -6.22 5.32 1.22
C TRP A 89 -5.01 4.53 0.70
N THR A 90 -3.87 4.56 1.38
CA THR A 90 -2.65 3.88 0.93
C THR A 90 -2.84 2.36 0.97
N ARG A 91 -2.29 1.66 -0.03
CA ARG A 91 -2.18 0.20 -0.04
C ARG A 91 -0.73 -0.19 -0.25
N SER A 92 -0.03 -0.44 0.84
CA SER A 92 1.35 -0.95 0.80
C SER A 92 1.36 -2.37 0.24
N LEU A 93 2.42 -2.75 -0.46
CA LEU A 93 2.57 -4.08 -1.03
C LEU A 93 3.89 -4.70 -0.59
N LEU A 94 3.85 -5.95 -0.13
CA LEU A 94 5.03 -6.71 0.28
C LEU A 94 4.94 -8.15 -0.25
N PRO A 95 5.77 -8.54 -1.23
CA PRO A 95 5.86 -9.94 -1.66
C PRO A 95 6.33 -10.86 -0.52
N SER A 96 5.86 -12.11 -0.49
CA SER A 96 6.53 -13.15 0.30
C SER A 96 7.92 -13.44 -0.25
N ALA A 97 8.81 -13.99 0.58
CA ALA A 97 10.18 -14.34 0.16
C ALA A 97 10.23 -15.28 -1.06
N ASP A 98 9.24 -16.17 -1.21
CA ASP A 98 9.12 -17.09 -2.34
C ASP A 98 8.33 -16.52 -3.53
N GLY A 99 7.84 -15.28 -3.43
CA GLY A 99 7.07 -14.59 -4.46
C GLY A 99 5.69 -15.19 -4.76
N LYS A 100 5.20 -16.17 -3.98
CA LYS A 100 3.90 -16.81 -4.21
C LYS A 100 2.73 -16.04 -3.63
N LYS A 101 2.99 -15.20 -2.64
CA LYS A 101 2.00 -14.40 -1.95
C LYS A 101 2.36 -12.92 -2.01
N LEU A 102 1.33 -12.08 -1.92
CA LEU A 102 1.48 -10.64 -1.83
C LEU A 102 0.67 -10.13 -0.65
N TYR A 103 1.30 -9.38 0.24
CA TYR A 103 0.65 -8.81 1.42
C TYR A 103 0.29 -7.36 1.16
N ALA A 104 -0.90 -6.95 1.59
CA ALA A 104 -1.40 -5.58 1.40
C ALA A 104 -1.89 -4.96 2.70
N GLY A 105 -1.33 -3.82 3.09
CA GLY A 105 -1.82 -3.02 4.22
C GLY A 105 -3.06 -2.23 3.82
N VAL A 106 -4.14 -2.30 4.61
CA VAL A 106 -5.40 -1.59 4.39
C VAL A 106 -5.78 -0.86 5.68
N GLY A 107 -5.69 0.46 5.68
CA GLY A 107 -6.06 1.27 6.85
C GLY A 107 -7.58 1.46 7.01
N SER A 108 -7.96 1.94 8.19
CA SER A 108 -9.34 2.28 8.57
C SER A 108 -9.93 3.39 7.70
N LEU A 109 -11.25 3.48 7.67
CA LEU A 109 -11.95 4.60 7.04
C LEU A 109 -11.79 5.87 7.89
N SER A 110 -11.89 5.73 9.20
CA SER A 110 -12.00 6.84 10.15
C SER A 110 -11.00 6.72 11.30
N ASN A 111 -10.98 7.72 12.20
CA ASN A 111 -9.99 7.78 13.25
C ASN A 111 -10.23 6.71 14.32
N ILE A 112 -11.49 6.58 14.75
CA ILE A 112 -11.93 5.70 15.85
C ILE A 112 -13.29 5.04 15.54
N ALA A 113 -13.52 4.66 14.28
CA ALA A 113 -14.75 4.02 13.80
C ALA A 113 -16.03 4.86 14.06
N GLU A 114 -15.94 6.19 13.92
CA GLU A 114 -17.03 7.14 14.20
C GLU A 114 -18.31 6.85 13.39
N ASN A 115 -18.15 6.20 12.24
CA ASN A 115 -19.24 5.85 11.33
C ASN A 115 -19.74 4.40 11.53
N GLY A 116 -19.33 3.74 12.62
CA GLY A 116 -19.70 2.38 13.00
C GLY A 116 -18.82 1.29 12.37
N MET A 117 -18.82 0.11 12.98
CA MET A 117 -17.93 -0.99 12.57
C MET A 117 -18.26 -1.59 11.20
N ALA A 118 -19.49 -1.44 10.70
CA ALA A 118 -19.90 -1.99 9.40
C ALA A 118 -19.09 -1.37 8.23
N VAL A 119 -18.80 -0.07 8.29
CA VAL A 119 -18.00 0.59 7.25
C VAL A 119 -16.50 0.28 7.37
N GLU A 120 -16.07 -0.17 8.56
CA GLU A 120 -14.70 -0.61 8.86
C GLU A 120 -14.46 -2.09 8.53
N GLU A 121 -15.49 -2.87 8.21
CA GLU A 121 -15.31 -4.27 7.80
C GLU A 121 -14.38 -4.36 6.57
N GLY A 122 -13.34 -5.20 6.67
CA GLY A 122 -12.30 -5.32 5.66
C GLY A 122 -11.24 -4.22 5.69
N ARG A 123 -11.15 -3.46 6.78
CA ARG A 123 -10.16 -2.41 7.00
C ARG A 123 -9.39 -2.63 8.30
N ALA A 124 -8.43 -1.75 8.55
CA ALA A 124 -7.52 -1.83 9.69
C ALA A 124 -6.85 -3.21 9.78
N ALA A 125 -6.30 -3.64 8.65
CA ALA A 125 -5.88 -5.02 8.44
C ALA A 125 -4.71 -5.14 7.46
N ILE A 126 -4.04 -6.28 7.52
CA ILE A 126 -3.13 -6.76 6.48
C ILE A 126 -3.83 -7.91 5.76
N TYR A 127 -3.92 -7.82 4.44
CA TYR A 127 -4.41 -8.87 3.57
C TYR A 127 -3.26 -9.75 3.07
N GLU A 128 -3.53 -11.04 2.89
CA GLU A 128 -2.69 -11.99 2.16
C GLU A 128 -3.40 -12.36 0.86
N LEU A 129 -2.71 -12.18 -0.27
CA LEU A 129 -3.17 -12.59 -1.59
C LEU A 129 -2.36 -13.80 -2.03
N ASP A 130 -3.04 -14.89 -2.38
CA ASP A 130 -2.41 -16.04 -3.05
C ASP A 130 -2.44 -15.80 -4.57
N LEU A 131 -1.25 -15.66 -5.17
CA LEU A 131 -1.12 -15.22 -6.56
C LEU A 131 -1.45 -16.33 -7.56
N ALA A 132 -1.29 -17.60 -7.17
CA ALA A 132 -1.58 -18.76 -8.00
C ALA A 132 -3.07 -19.11 -7.96
N ALA A 133 -3.66 -19.12 -6.76
CA ALA A 133 -5.08 -19.40 -6.57
C ALA A 133 -5.98 -18.21 -6.95
N GLY A 134 -5.43 -16.99 -6.98
CA GLY A 134 -6.20 -15.78 -7.25
C GLY A 134 -7.18 -15.42 -6.11
N THR A 135 -6.86 -15.83 -4.88
CA THR A 135 -7.70 -15.61 -3.70
C THR A 135 -7.06 -14.58 -2.76
N SER A 136 -7.88 -13.97 -1.91
CA SER A 136 -7.39 -13.06 -0.86
C SER A 136 -8.14 -13.28 0.45
N ARG A 137 -7.47 -13.00 1.57
CA ARG A 137 -8.03 -13.07 2.92
C ARG A 137 -7.39 -12.03 3.83
N ILE A 138 -8.04 -11.73 4.95
CA ILE A 138 -7.39 -11.00 6.04
C ILE A 138 -6.38 -11.95 6.70
N PHE A 139 -5.13 -11.53 6.73
CA PHE A 139 -4.05 -12.21 7.44
C PHE A 139 -4.05 -11.85 8.92
N ALA A 140 -4.17 -10.54 9.21
CA ALA A 140 -4.31 -10.01 10.56
C ALA A 140 -5.15 -8.73 10.54
N GLY A 141 -5.95 -8.49 11.59
CA GLY A 141 -6.78 -7.31 11.76
C GLY A 141 -6.48 -6.56 13.06
N GLY A 142 -7.16 -5.43 13.28
CA GLY A 142 -6.96 -4.61 14.49
C GLY A 142 -5.77 -3.65 14.39
N LEU A 143 -5.27 -3.40 13.18
CA LEU A 143 -4.13 -2.53 12.89
C LEU A 143 -4.66 -1.27 12.20
N ARG A 144 -4.87 -0.15 12.91
CA ARG A 144 -5.59 1.04 12.38
C ARG A 144 -5.12 1.46 10.99
N ASN A 145 -3.82 1.59 10.77
CA ASN A 145 -3.24 1.94 9.48
C ASN A 145 -1.82 1.36 9.32
N PRO A 146 -1.68 0.09 8.87
CA PRO A 146 -0.41 -0.64 8.79
C PRO A 146 0.31 -0.32 7.47
N VAL A 147 0.95 0.85 7.40
CA VAL A 147 1.57 1.34 6.16
C VAL A 147 2.92 0.70 5.90
N GLY A 148 3.82 0.63 6.88
CA GLY A 148 5.13 0.01 6.66
C GLY A 148 5.06 -1.48 6.94
N LEU A 149 5.41 -2.32 5.96
CA LEU A 149 5.47 -3.79 6.09
C LEU A 149 6.88 -4.27 5.74
N ALA A 150 7.42 -5.22 6.51
CA ALA A 150 8.69 -5.86 6.18
C ALA A 150 8.78 -7.29 6.73
N TRP A 151 9.51 -8.14 6.01
CA TRP A 151 9.98 -9.42 6.55
C TRP A 151 11.30 -9.20 7.29
N GLU A 152 11.40 -9.68 8.51
CA GLU A 152 12.71 -9.76 9.17
C GLU A 152 13.54 -10.86 8.47
N PRO A 153 14.76 -10.54 7.97
CA PRO A 153 15.48 -11.40 7.04
C PRO A 153 15.95 -12.75 7.62
N SER A 154 16.11 -12.86 8.94
CA SER A 154 16.69 -14.05 9.58
C SER A 154 15.62 -15.07 10.02
N THR A 155 14.48 -14.57 10.48
CA THR A 155 13.37 -15.30 11.10
C THR A 155 12.16 -15.38 10.18
N ASN A 156 12.11 -14.55 9.14
CA ASN A 156 10.99 -14.41 8.22
C ASN A 156 9.67 -14.05 8.93
N VAL A 157 9.76 -13.35 10.06
CA VAL A 157 8.60 -12.80 10.78
C VAL A 157 8.12 -11.53 10.06
N LEU A 158 6.82 -11.40 9.87
CA LEU A 158 6.21 -10.17 9.35
C LEU A 158 6.22 -9.10 10.45
N TRP A 159 6.67 -7.90 10.11
CA TRP A 159 6.61 -6.72 10.96
C TRP A 159 5.81 -5.61 10.29
N THR A 160 5.12 -4.82 11.10
CA THR A 160 4.43 -3.62 10.65
C THR A 160 4.63 -2.46 11.60
N VAL A 161 4.66 -1.24 11.04
CA VAL A 161 4.42 0.00 11.81
C VAL A 161 2.97 0.46 11.59
N VAL A 162 2.31 0.91 12.65
CA VAL A 162 0.90 1.32 12.61
C VAL A 162 0.77 2.78 13.02
N ASN A 163 0.06 3.56 12.20
CA ASN A 163 -0.32 4.94 12.56
C ASN A 163 -1.57 4.87 13.45
N GLU A 164 -1.42 5.26 14.70
CA GLU A 164 -2.47 5.14 15.72
C GLU A 164 -3.46 6.30 15.71
N ARG A 165 -4.50 6.21 16.56
CA ARG A 165 -5.57 7.22 16.59
C ARG A 165 -5.07 8.62 16.95
N ASP A 166 -5.72 9.60 16.35
CA ASP A 166 -5.47 11.01 16.55
C ASP A 166 -6.33 11.60 17.68
N GLY A 167 -5.90 12.73 18.24
CA GLY A 167 -6.76 13.64 19.00
C GLY A 167 -6.87 13.40 20.51
N ILE A 168 -5.92 12.70 21.13
CA ILE A 168 -5.91 12.44 22.59
C ILE A 168 -4.84 13.23 23.34
N GLY A 169 -3.87 13.77 22.62
CA GLY A 169 -2.85 14.65 23.15
C GLY A 169 -1.56 14.49 22.35
N ASP A 170 -0.58 15.34 22.63
CA ASP A 170 0.69 15.35 21.88
C ASP A 170 1.53 14.09 22.11
N GLU A 171 1.27 13.37 23.22
CA GLU A 171 2.10 12.24 23.68
C GLU A 171 1.32 10.90 23.72
N THR A 172 0.11 10.83 23.18
CA THR A 172 -0.70 9.60 23.25
C THR A 172 -1.83 9.51 22.22
N PRO A 173 -2.13 8.29 21.73
CA PRO A 173 -1.29 7.09 21.82
C PRO A 173 -0.02 7.19 20.96
N PRO A 174 1.04 6.44 21.28
CA PRO A 174 2.18 6.32 20.39
C PRO A 174 1.82 5.45 19.18
N ASP A 175 2.41 5.78 18.02
CA ASP A 175 2.58 4.80 16.95
C ASP A 175 3.44 3.62 17.46
N TYR A 176 3.28 2.45 16.85
CA TYR A 176 4.03 1.27 17.27
C TYR A 176 4.55 0.44 16.10
N LEU A 177 5.61 -0.31 16.40
CA LEU A 177 6.15 -1.41 15.60
C LEU A 177 5.74 -2.72 16.28
N THR A 178 5.17 -3.66 15.52
CA THR A 178 4.81 -4.98 16.04
C THR A 178 5.10 -6.08 15.02
N SER A 179 5.43 -7.26 15.52
CA SER A 179 5.37 -8.49 14.71
C SER A 179 3.91 -8.86 14.48
N VAL A 180 3.62 -9.47 13.33
CA VAL A 180 2.27 -9.89 12.92
C VAL A 180 2.27 -11.38 12.66
N ARG A 181 1.22 -12.07 13.12
CA ARG A 181 1.04 -13.51 12.91
C ARG A 181 -0.28 -13.77 12.19
N ASP A 182 -0.39 -14.95 11.59
CA ASP A 182 -1.62 -15.37 10.92
C ASP A 182 -2.75 -15.50 11.94
N GLY A 183 -3.85 -14.78 11.69
CA GLY A 183 -5.00 -14.70 12.59
C GLY A 183 -4.94 -13.57 13.63
N GLY A 184 -3.86 -12.79 13.69
CA GLY A 184 -3.61 -11.78 14.72
C GLY A 184 -2.42 -12.12 15.59
#